data_AF-A0A2N0VK31-F1
#
_entry.id   AF-A0A2N0VK31-F1
#
_cell.length_a   1.000
_cell.length_b   1.000
_cell.length_c   1.000
_cell.angle_alpha   90.00
_cell.angle_beta   90.00
_cell.angle_gamma   90.00
#
_symmetry.space_group_name_H-M   'P 1'
#
loop_
_entity.id
_entity.type
_entity.pdbx_description
1 polymer ?
#
loop_
_entity_poly.entity_id
_entity_poly.type
_entity_poly.pdbx_seq_one_letter_code
_entity_poly.pdbx_strand_id
1 'polypeptide(L)'
;MLSKPEQSTILTEFILDFSDNSLSRAELSSFKELMDRSEIVRREAIGSKRIRMALGSMPKVSTSDRFDQKMASRFAIELQKEAKEQNAKRIGETKLTAI
;
A
#
# COMPACT_ATOMS: atom_id res chain seq x y z
N MET A 1 -10.75 -16.02 3.74
CA MET A 1 -11.12 -14.83 2.96
C MET A 1 -10.41 -13.66 3.58
N LEU A 2 -9.48 -13.03 2.87
CA LEU A 2 -8.89 -11.76 3.32
C LEU A 2 -10.01 -10.72 3.25
N SER A 3 -10.42 -10.20 4.40
CA SER A 3 -11.36 -9.09 4.50
C SER A 3 -10.90 -7.96 3.58
N LYS A 4 -11.84 -7.28 2.91
CA LYS A 4 -11.54 -6.05 2.17
C LYS A 4 -10.73 -5.13 3.11
N PRO A 5 -9.60 -4.56 2.68
CA PRO A 5 -8.89 -3.61 3.52
C PRO A 5 -9.87 -2.47 3.85
N GLU A 6 -10.08 -2.22 5.14
CA GLU A 6 -10.75 -1.00 5.58
C GLU A 6 -10.06 0.18 4.90
N GLN A 7 -10.85 1.17 4.46
CA GLN A 7 -10.28 2.36 3.83
C GLN A 7 -9.23 2.95 4.77
N SER A 8 -8.01 3.11 4.23
CA SER A 8 -6.90 3.76 4.93
C SER A 8 -7.37 5.11 5.46
N THR A 9 -7.23 5.31 6.77
CA THR A 9 -7.47 6.63 7.38
C THR A 9 -6.17 7.41 7.41
N ILE A 10 -6.27 8.75 7.45
CA ILE A 10 -5.08 9.63 7.58
C ILE A 10 -4.23 9.23 8.79
N LEU A 11 -4.86 8.81 9.89
CA LEU A 11 -4.15 8.34 11.08
C LEU A 11 -3.39 7.03 10.81
N THR A 12 -3.99 6.11 10.06
CA THR A 12 -3.35 4.86 9.65
C THR A 12 -2.13 5.15 8.77
N GLU A 13 -2.23 6.09 7.83
CA GLU A 13 -1.12 6.52 6.98
C GLU A 13 0.01 7.12 7.82
N PHE A 14 -0.31 8.01 8.75
CA PHE A 14 0.67 8.58 9.67
C PHE A 14 1.38 7.52 10.53
N ILE A 15 0.65 6.51 11.00
CA ILE A 15 1.23 5.37 11.74
C ILE A 15 2.19 4.57 10.85
N LEU A 16 1.81 4.34 9.59
CA LEU A 16 2.63 3.63 8.61
C LEU A 16 3.89 4.42 8.26
N ASP A 17 3.77 5.73 8.06
CA ASP A 17 4.91 6.61 7.78
C ASP A 17 5.86 6.72 8.97
N PHE A 18 5.32 6.78 10.19
CA PHE A 18 6.13 6.71 11.40
C PHE A 18 6.94 5.41 11.48
N SER A 19 6.35 4.28 11.11
CA SER A 19 7.04 2.99 11.17
C SER A 19 8.07 2.80 10.06
N ASP A 20 7.90 3.43 8.90
CA ASP A 20 8.90 3.51 7.83
C ASP A 20 10.01 4.57 8.08
N ASN A 21 9.85 5.42 9.09
CA ASN A 21 10.66 6.63 9.32
C ASN A 21 10.61 7.61 8.12
N SER A 22 9.47 7.72 7.45
CA SER A 22 9.23 8.65 6.33
C SER A 22 8.68 10.02 6.77
N LEU A 23 8.27 10.18 8.03
CA LEU A 23 7.79 11.47 8.55
C LEU A 23 8.89 12.54 8.53
N SER A 24 8.51 13.75 8.11
CA SER A 24 9.36 14.93 8.27
C SER A 24 9.58 15.27 9.76
N ARG A 25 10.55 16.14 10.05
CA ARG A 25 10.85 16.54 11.43
C ARG A 25 9.63 17.18 12.14
N ALA A 26 8.87 18.00 11.43
CA ALA A 26 7.68 18.66 11.99
C ALA A 26 6.59 17.62 12.28
N GLU A 27 6.28 16.76 11.32
CA GLU A 27 5.29 15.68 11.46
C GLU A 27 5.65 14.72 12.59
N LEU A 28 6.92 14.32 12.68
CA LEU A 28 7.40 13.47 13.77
C LEU A 28 7.22 14.12 15.13
N SER A 29 7.44 15.43 15.24
CA SER A 29 7.23 16.17 16.51
C SER A 29 5.75 16.18 16.90
N SER A 30 4.87 16.56 15.98
CA SER A 30 3.42 16.57 16.22
C SER A 30 2.87 15.17 16.50
N PHE A 31 3.38 14.16 15.80
CA PHE A 31 2.96 12.78 16.00
C PHE A 31 3.42 12.21 17.34
N LYS A 32 4.61 12.61 17.82
CA LYS A 32 5.05 12.27 19.20
C LYS A 32 4.11 12.86 20.24
N GLU A 33 3.71 14.12 20.09
CA GLU A 33 2.74 14.73 20.99
C GLU A 33 1.40 13.97 20.97
N LEU A 34 0.95 13.52 19.80
CA LEU A 34 -0.26 12.69 19.68
C LEU A 34 -0.10 11.33 20.40
N MET A 35 1.05 10.68 20.27
CA MET A 35 1.37 9.45 21.00
C MET A 35 1.49 9.66 22.52
N ASP A 36 1.85 10.86 22.98
CA ASP A 36 1.85 11.21 24.40
C ASP A 36 0.43 11.38 24.96
N ARG A 37 -0.51 11.80 24.11
CA ARG A 37 -1.92 12.03 24.51
C ARG A 37 -2.84 10.84 24.31
N SER A 38 -2.47 9.88 23.45
CA SER A 38 -3.29 8.71 23.13
C SER A 38 -2.48 7.42 23.21
N GLU A 39 -2.73 6.65 24.27
CA GLU A 39 -2.07 5.36 24.48
C GLU A 39 -2.38 4.34 23.36
N ILE A 40 -3.59 4.41 22.79
CA ILE A 40 -3.97 3.56 21.66
C ILE A 40 -3.07 3.87 20.46
N VAL A 41 -2.93 5.14 20.09
CA VAL A 41 -2.08 5.54 18.95
C VAL A 41 -0.62 5.17 19.20
N ARG A 42 -0.11 5.39 20.41
CA ARG A 42 1.24 4.97 20.81
C ARG A 42 1.44 3.48 20.62
N ARG A 43 0.53 2.66 21.12
CA ARG A 43 0.62 1.20 21.05
C ARG A 43 0.64 0.72 19.61
N GLU A 44 -0.27 1.22 18.77
CA GLU A 44 -0.32 0.85 17.35
C GLU A 44 0.92 1.31 16.58
N ALA A 45 1.40 2.54 16.82
CA ALA A 45 2.60 3.07 16.17
C ALA A 45 3.88 2.28 16.53
N ILE A 46 4.06 1.97 17.81
CA ILE A 46 5.20 1.14 18.27
C ILE A 46 5.07 -0.29 17.73
N GLY A 47 3.86 -0.86 17.73
CA GLY A 47 3.59 -2.18 17.17
C GLY A 47 3.95 -2.26 15.69
N SER A 48 3.46 -1.30 14.90
CA SER A 48 3.77 -1.17 13.48
C SER A 48 5.27 -1.06 13.23
N LYS A 49 5.98 -0.22 14.01
CA LYS A 49 7.44 -0.08 13.92
C LYS A 49 8.18 -1.39 14.20
N ARG A 50 7.77 -2.13 15.23
CA ARG A 50 8.37 -3.45 15.55
C ARG A 50 8.14 -4.46 14.44
N ILE A 51 6.95 -4.51 13.86
CA ILE A 51 6.63 -5.39 12.73
C ILE A 51 7.55 -5.07 11.54
N ARG A 52 7.71 -3.79 11.19
CA ARG A 52 8.62 -3.41 10.08
C ARG A 52 10.07 -3.78 10.35
N MET A 53 10.55 -3.58 11.59
CA MET A 53 11.89 -4.01 11.97
C MET A 53 12.03 -5.54 11.85
N ALA A 54 11.03 -6.30 12.29
CA ALA A 54 11.03 -7.75 12.18
C ALA A 54 11.05 -8.20 10.71
N LEU A 55 10.19 -7.61 9.86
CA LEU A 55 10.15 -7.88 8.42
C LEU A 55 11.49 -7.53 7.75
N GLY A 56 12.09 -6.39 8.09
CA GLY A 56 13.40 -5.98 7.58
C GLY A 56 14.55 -6.89 8.03
N SER A 57 14.39 -7.56 9.18
CA SER A 57 15.38 -8.52 9.70
C SER A 57 15.23 -9.94 9.15
N MET A 58 14.17 -10.24 8.40
CA MET A 58 13.96 -11.57 7.83
C MET A 58 15.09 -11.91 6.84
N PRO A 59 15.52 -13.18 6.77
CA PRO A 59 16.49 -13.62 5.78
C PRO A 59 16.04 -13.25 4.37
N LYS A 60 16.91 -12.58 3.61
CA LYS A 60 16.65 -12.32 2.20
C LYS A 60 16.64 -13.65 1.46
N VAL A 61 15.49 -13.99 0.89
CA VAL A 61 15.35 -15.17 0.03
C VAL A 61 15.69 -14.75 -1.39
N SER A 62 16.67 -15.42 -2.02
CA SER A 62 16.97 -15.20 -3.43
C SER A 62 15.80 -15.69 -4.29
N THR A 63 15.38 -14.89 -5.25
CA THR A 63 14.43 -15.31 -6.29
C THR A 63 15.14 -16.17 -7.33
N SER A 64 14.39 -17.02 -8.06
CA SER A 64 14.96 -17.72 -9.23
C SER A 64 15.41 -16.73 -10.30
N ASP A 65 16.45 -17.04 -11.08
CA ASP A 65 16.94 -16.20 -12.20
C ASP A 65 15.87 -15.79 -13.21
N ARG A 66 14.80 -16.59 -13.34
CA ARG A 66 13.67 -16.33 -14.25
C ARG A 66 12.51 -15.56 -13.61
N PHE A 67 12.67 -15.08 -12.38
CA PHE A 67 11.59 -14.42 -11.63
C PHE A 67 11.10 -13.16 -12.35
N ASP A 68 12.01 -12.27 -12.74
CA ASP A 68 11.66 -11.03 -13.42
C ASP A 68 10.95 -11.31 -14.75
N GLN A 69 11.43 -12.29 -15.51
CA GLN A 69 10.79 -12.69 -16.77
C GLN A 69 9.36 -13.21 -16.54
N LYS A 70 9.15 -14.04 -15.51
CA LYS A 70 7.82 -14.55 -15.13
C LYS A 70 6.90 -13.42 -14.68
N MET A 71 7.41 -12.49 -13.88
CA MET A 71 6.63 -11.34 -13.39
C MET A 71 6.27 -10.39 -14.53
N ALA A 72 7.21 -10.05 -15.40
CA ALA A 72 6.95 -9.21 -16.57
C ALA A 72 5.88 -9.82 -17.48
N SER A 73 5.93 -11.12 -17.72
CA SER A 73 4.88 -11.83 -18.48
C SER A 73 3.51 -11.73 -17.81
N ARG A 74 3.42 -11.91 -16.49
CA ARG A 74 2.16 -11.76 -15.75
C ARG A 74 1.63 -10.32 -15.78
N PHE A 75 2.50 -9.33 -15.59
CA PHE A 75 2.12 -7.92 -15.68
C PHE A 75 1.61 -7.54 -17.06
N ALA A 76 2.26 -8.02 -18.13
CA ALA A 76 1.80 -7.79 -19.50
C ALA A 76 0.39 -8.36 -19.74
N ILE A 77 0.09 -9.54 -19.19
CA ILE A 77 -1.23 -10.15 -19.30
C ILE A 77 -2.29 -9.32 -18.57
N GLU A 78 -2.01 -8.88 -17.34
CA GLU A 78 -2.97 -8.08 -16.56
C GLU A 78 -3.19 -6.70 -17.20
N LEU A 79 -2.13 -6.04 -17.70
CA LEU A 79 -2.23 -4.78 -18.44
C LEU A 79 -3.11 -4.90 -19.68
N GLN A 80 -2.98 -6.00 -20.44
CA GLN A 80 -3.84 -6.24 -21.59
C GLN A 80 -5.30 -6.42 -21.19
N LYS A 81 -5.56 -7.06 -20.04
CA LYS A 81 -6.91 -7.27 -19.52
C LYS A 81 -7.52 -5.94 -19.07
N GLU A 82 -6.79 -5.13 -18.32
CA GLU A 82 -7.22 -3.77 -17.94
C GLU A 82 -7.48 -2.89 -19.16
N ALA A 83 -6.61 -2.93 -20.18
CA ALA A 83 -6.79 -2.17 -21.41
C ALA A 83 -8.05 -2.62 -22.18
N LYS A 84 -8.35 -3.92 -22.22
CA LYS A 84 -9.58 -4.46 -22.82
C LYS A 84 -10.82 -4.01 -22.06
N GLU A 85 -10.79 -4.05 -20.74
CA GLU A 85 -11.90 -3.59 -19.89
C GLU A 85 -12.15 -2.08 -20.06
N GLN A 86 -11.10 -1.26 -20.10
CA GLN A 86 -11.21 0.18 -20.35
C GLN A 86 -11.75 0.50 -21.74
N ASN A 87 -11.28 -0.21 -22.78
CA ASN A 87 -11.79 -0.04 -24.13
C ASN A 87 -13.26 -0.47 -24.26
N ALA A 88 -13.66 -1.56 -23.62
CA ALA A 88 -15.06 -1.99 -23.59
C ALA A 88 -15.97 -0.96 -22.91
N LYS A 89 -15.52 -0.35 -21.81
CA LYS A 89 -16.23 0.75 -21.14
C LYS A 89 -16.38 1.98 -22.04
N ARG A 90 -15.29 2.43 -22.69
CA ARG A 90 -15.31 3.55 -23.66
C ARG A 90 -16.28 3.31 -24.82
N ILE A 91 -16.28 2.11 -25.40
CA ILE A 91 -17.18 1.76 -26.50
C ILE A 91 -18.65 1.72 -26.02
N GLY A 92 -18.89 1.27 -24.79
CA GLY A 92 -20.22 1.31 -24.16
C GLY A 92 -20.75 2.72 -23.92
N GLU A 93 -19.89 3.64 -23.45
CA GLU A 93 -20.22 5.05 -23.24
C GLU A 93 -20.47 5.80 -24.56
N THR A 94 -19.68 5.53 -25.59
CA THR A 94 -19.82 6.19 -26.91
C THR A 94 -21.16 5.85 -27.57
N LYS A 95 -21.72 4.66 -27.31
CA LYS A 95 -23.05 4.26 -27.81
C LYS A 95 -24.22 4.94 -27.09
N LEU A 96 -24.02 5.45 -25.88
CA LEU A 96 -25.06 6.14 -25.10
C LEU A 96 -25.13 7.64 -25.42
N THR A 97 -24.05 8.24 -25.92
CA THR A 97 -24.01 9.66 -26.34
C THR A 97 -24.33 9.89 -27.82
N ALA A 98 -24.55 8.83 -28.61
CA ALA A 98 -24.83 8.91 -30.04
C ALA A 98 -26.32 8.76 -30.40
N ILE A 99 -27.23 9.03 -29.46
CA ILE A 99 -28.69 9.07 -29.66
C ILE A 99 -29.18 10.50 -29.49
#